data_AF-A0A537VNV2-F1
#
_entry.id   AF-A0A537VNV2-F1
#
_cell.length_a   1.000
_cell.length_b   1.000
_cell.length_c   1.000
_cell.angle_alpha   90.00
_cell.angle_beta   90.00
_cell.angle_gamma   90.00
#
_symmetry.space_group_name_H-M   'P 1'
#
loop_
_entity.id
_entity.type
_entity.pdbx_description
1 polymer ?
#
loop_
_entity_poly.entity_id
_entity_poly.type
_entity_poly.pdbx_seq_one_letter_code
_entity_poly.pdbx_strand_id
1 'polypeptide(L)' 'MPTLAAYPGMMQRGRKREGLRECRAAWLIGVSVREYRGIEAGDRTPSPVTYERISELFRWPQTFERPRP' A
#
# COMPACT_ATOMS: atom_id res chain seq x y z
N MET A 1 -12.90 10.63 0.66
CA MET A 1 -12.51 9.35 1.29
C MET A 1 -11.83 8.48 0.23
N PRO A 2 -10.61 7.98 0.43
CA PRO A 2 -10.04 6.97 -0.45
C PRO A 2 -10.73 5.64 -0.16
N THR A 3 -11.59 5.20 -1.07
CA THR A 3 -12.17 3.85 -1.07
C THR A 3 -11.06 2.81 -1.28
N LEU A 4 -11.26 1.54 -0.95
CA LEU A 4 -10.32 0.44 -1.32
C LEU A 4 -9.92 0.48 -2.82
N ALA A 5 -10.80 0.98 -3.69
CA ALA A 5 -10.53 1.24 -5.10
C ALA A 5 -9.41 2.28 -5.38
N ALA A 6 -9.06 3.13 -4.42
CA ALA A 6 -7.99 4.11 -4.52
C ALA A 6 -6.62 3.55 -4.10
N TYR A 7 -6.56 2.31 -3.58
CA TYR A 7 -5.34 1.67 -3.08
C TYR A 7 -4.24 1.51 -4.16
N PRO A 8 -4.55 1.02 -5.38
CA PRO A 8 -3.54 0.89 -6.45
C PRO A 8 -2.90 2.24 -6.81
N GLY A 9 -3.75 3.26 -6.99
CA GLY A 9 -3.30 4.61 -7.31
C GLY A 9 -2.54 5.28 -6.16
N MET A 10 -2.91 5.01 -4.91
CA MET A 10 -2.14 5.49 -3.76
C MET A 10 -0.78 4.81 -3.67
N MET A 11 -0.68 3.50 -3.91
CA MET A 11 0.61 2.78 -3.86
C MET A 11 1.58 3.32 -4.90
N GLN A 12 1.14 3.49 -6.15
CA GLN A 12 2.01 4.08 -7.18
C GLN A 12 2.47 5.50 -6.81
N ARG A 13 1.58 6.34 -6.27
CA ARG A 13 1.93 7.69 -5.83
C ARG A 13 2.91 7.67 -4.65
N GLY A 14 2.67 6.81 -3.65
CA GLY A 14 3.55 6.62 -2.51
C GLY A 14 4.94 6.19 -2.97
N ARG A 15 5.02 5.14 -3.79
CA ARG A 15 6.28 4.63 -4.33
C ARG A 15 7.06 5.69 -5.10
N LYS A 16 6.39 6.44 -5.99
CA LYS A 16 7.03 7.54 -6.75
C LYS A 16 7.52 8.67 -5.85
N ARG A 17 6.71 9.06 -4.85
CA ARG A 17 7.08 10.11 -3.88
C ARG A 17 8.31 9.73 -3.06
N GLU A 18 8.41 8.47 -2.64
CA GLU A 18 9.57 7.97 -1.89
C GLU A 18 10.76 7.58 -2.81
N GLY A 19 10.63 7.74 -4.14
CA GLY A 19 11.69 7.39 -5.10
C GLY A 19 12.02 5.90 -5.17
N LEU A 20 11.08 5.03 -4.76
CA LEU A 20 11.35 3.60 -4.60
C LEU A 20 11.14 2.81 -5.91
N ARG A 21 12.04 1.87 -6.15
CA ARG A 21 11.81 0.77 -7.11
C ARG A 21 10.87 -0.26 -6.49
N GLU A 22 10.08 -0.96 -7.31
CA GLU A 22 9.15 -2.02 -6.87
C GLU A 22 9.84 -3.06 -5.98
N CYS A 23 11.05 -3.52 -6.36
CA CYS A 23 11.79 -4.50 -5.56
C CYS A 23 12.18 -3.96 -4.18
N ARG A 24 12.51 -2.67 -4.07
CA ARG A 24 12.87 -2.04 -2.79
C ARG A 24 11.64 -1.87 -1.92
N ALA A 25 10.52 -1.44 -2.49
CA ALA A 25 9.25 -1.38 -1.79
C ALA A 25 8.82 -2.77 -1.28
N ALA A 26 8.82 -3.79 -2.14
CA ALA A 26 8.50 -5.16 -1.76
C ALA A 26 9.36 -5.67 -0.60
N TRP A 27 10.67 -5.42 -0.63
CA TRP A 27 11.59 -5.77 0.46
C TRP A 27 11.25 -5.06 1.78
N LEU A 28 10.97 -3.75 1.76
CA LEU A 28 10.60 -2.98 2.96
C LEU A 28 9.29 -3.46 3.60
N ILE A 29 8.35 -3.93 2.79
CA ILE A 29 7.04 -4.41 3.25
C ILE A 29 7.10 -5.91 3.63
N GLY A 30 8.19 -6.60 3.25
CA GLY A 30 8.39 -8.03 3.53
C GLY A 30 7.50 -8.95 2.69
N VAL A 31 7.31 -8.61 1.41
CA VAL A 31 6.56 -9.42 0.43
C VAL A 31 7.42 -9.72 -0.80
N SER A 32 6.99 -10.69 -1.62
CA SER A 32 7.63 -10.92 -2.92
C SER A 32 7.36 -9.76 -3.89
N VAL A 33 8.26 -9.55 -4.86
CA VAL A 33 8.06 -8.53 -5.91
C VAL A 33 6.77 -8.80 -6.71
N ARG A 34 6.45 -10.07 -6.97
CA ARG A 34 5.22 -10.48 -7.65
C ARG A 34 3.98 -10.07 -6.84
N GLU A 35 4.00 -10.31 -5.54
CA GLU A 35 2.91 -9.94 -4.65
C GLU A 35 2.75 -8.43 -4.57
N TYR A 36 3.84 -7.68 -4.39
CA TYR A 36 3.81 -6.22 -4.43
C TYR A 36 3.17 -5.69 -5.73
N ARG A 37 3.55 -6.23 -6.89
CA ARG A 37 2.97 -5.83 -8.19
C ARG A 37 1.47 -6.11 -8.27
N GLY A 38 1.03 -7.28 -7.80
CA GLY A 38 -0.40 -7.61 -7.78
C GLY A 38 -1.19 -6.66 -6.88
N ILE A 39 -0.62 -6.27 -5.74
CA ILE A 39 -1.26 -5.31 -4.84
C ILE A 39 -1.28 -3.90 -5.46
N GLU A 40 -0.16 -3.45 -6.04
CA GLU A 40 -0.06 -2.14 -6.69
C GLU A 40 -0.91 -2.03 -7.96
N ALA A 41 -1.17 -3.13 -8.66
CA ALA A 41 -2.08 -3.21 -9.80
C ALA A 41 -3.57 -3.32 -9.38
N GLY A 42 -3.84 -3.70 -8.14
CA GLY A 42 -5.20 -3.99 -7.65
C GLY A 42 -5.69 -5.41 -7.94
N ASP A 43 -4.84 -6.26 -8.53
CA ASP A 43 -5.12 -7.67 -8.80
C ASP A 43 -5.14 -8.52 -7.51
N ARG A 44 -4.56 -8.01 -6.42
CA ARG A 44 -4.44 -8.71 -5.15
C ARG A 44 -4.73 -7.81 -3.96
N THR A 45 -5.50 -8.34 -3.01
CA THR A 45 -5.72 -7.69 -1.72
C THR A 45 -4.57 -8.01 -0.76
N PRO A 46 -3.95 -7.02 -0.10
CA PRO A 46 -2.91 -7.27 0.91
C PRO A 46 -3.51 -7.93 2.15
N SER A 47 -2.72 -8.76 2.85
CA SER A 47 -3.09 -9.20 4.20
C SER A 47 -3.14 -8.01 5.18
N PRO A 48 -3.82 -8.12 6.33
CA PRO A 48 -3.82 -7.04 7.33
C PRO A 48 -2.41 -6.61 7.76
N VAL A 49 -1.50 -7.56 7.96
CA VAL A 49 -0.08 -7.29 8.30
C VAL A 49 0.64 -6.57 7.16
N THR A 50 0.39 -7.00 5.92
CA THR A 50 0.95 -6.33 4.73
C THR A 50 0.42 -4.90 4.61
N TYR A 51 -0.87 -4.69 4.89
CA TYR A 51 -1.52 -3.39 4.85
C TYR A 51 -0.93 -2.43 5.89
N GLU A 52 -0.68 -2.92 7.11
CA GLU A 52 -0.04 -2.17 8.19
C GLU A 52 1.35 -1.67 7.77
N ARG A 53 2.18 -2.57 7.23
CA ARG A 53 3.53 -2.23 6.73
C ARG A 53 3.51 -1.28 5.53
N ILE A 54 2.53 -1.41 4.62
CA ILE A 54 2.35 -0.45 3.51
C ILE A 54 2.01 0.93 4.08
N SER A 55 1.14 0.97 5.09
CA SER A 55 0.72 2.22 5.73
C SER A 55 1.88 2.88 6.45
N GLU A 56 2.74 2.13 7.14
CA GLU A 56 3.97 2.64 7.74
C GLU A 56 4.94 3.17 6.68
N LEU A 57 5.23 2.38 5.64
CA LEU A 57 6.18 2.74 4.60
C LEU A 57 5.80 4.05 3.90
N PHE A 58 4.52 4.22 3.56
CA PHE A 58 4.04 5.40 2.85
C PHE A 58 3.42 6.46 3.76
N ARG A 59 3.49 6.28 5.09
CA ARG A 59 2.90 7.14 6.12
C ARG A 59 1.41 7.41 5.86
N TRP A 60 0.68 6.38 5.48
CA TRP A 60 -0.78 6.46 5.34
C TRP A 60 -1.45 6.30 6.71
N PRO A 61 -2.60 6.94 6.93
CA PRO A 61 -3.37 6.73 8.15
C PRO A 61 -3.72 5.24 8.29
N GLN A 62 -3.28 4.63 9.41
CA GLN A 62 -3.52 3.21 9.69
C GLN A 62 -4.99 2.91 9.95
N THR A 63 -5.72 3.88 10.51
CA THR A 63 -7.15 3.83 10.76
C THR A 63 -7.84 4.89 9.93
N PHE A 64 -8.74 4.46 9.04
CA PHE A 64 -9.81 5.34 8.63
C PHE A 64 -10.70 5.54 9.84
N GLU A 65 -10.63 6.71 10.48
CA GLU A 65 -11.64 7.08 11.46
C GLU A 65 -13.02 6.95 10.79
N ARG A 66 -13.85 6.05 11.34
CA ARG A 66 -15.28 5.98 11.01
C ARG A 66 -15.86 7.40 11.15
N PRO A 67 -16.72 7.87 10.23
CA PRO A 67 -17.44 9.11 10.50
C PRO A 67 -18.19 8.92 11.81
N ARG A 68 -17.94 9.82 12.76
CA ARG A 68 -18.70 9.92 14.00
C ARG A 68 -20.15 10.27 13.61
N PRO A 69 -21.17 9.61 14.20
CA PRO A 69 -22.57 9.75 13.79
C PRO A 69 -23.06 11.19 13.82
#